data_AF-A0A4R3KUD8-F1
#
_entry.id   AF-A0A4R3KUD8-F1
#
_cell.length_a   1.000
_cell.length_b   1.000
_cell.length_c   1.000
_cell.angle_alpha   90.00
_cell.angle_beta   90.00
_cell.angle_gamma   90.00
#
_symmetry.space_group_name_H-M   'P 1'
#
loop_
_entity.id
_entity.type
_entity.pdbx_description
1 polymer ?
#
loop_
_entity_poly.entity_id
_entity_poly.type
_entity_poly.pdbx_seq_one_letter_code
_entity_poly.pdbx_strand_id
1 'polypeptide(L)'
;MKSLTNKMNVAMVAAAMLFTSGVALANETGPAIEMTAGITKAPDVIRKEMKVSGYQLVKVNGNFKVYLKQGDEQKIVVEGDENLVPEVKHFIVDNTLNIYTSDQVKRRITLWVTLKDINNLNKFGNVRVIREQ
;
A
#
# COMPACT_ATOMS: atom_id res chain seq x y z
N MET A 1 27.78 50.52 2.71
CA MET A 1 26.76 50.31 1.65
C MET A 1 26.25 48.87 1.78
N LYS A 2 24.92 48.72 1.85
CA LYS A 2 24.04 47.55 1.54
C LYS A 2 24.75 46.18 1.43
N SER A 3 24.38 45.12 2.14
CA SER A 3 23.04 44.49 2.02
C SER A 3 22.98 43.15 2.81
N LEU A 4 21.90 42.95 3.59
CA LEU A 4 21.05 41.73 3.75
C LEU A 4 21.70 40.33 3.92
N THR A 5 21.31 39.40 4.80
CA THR A 5 20.09 39.18 5.61
C THR A 5 20.48 38.30 6.81
N ASN A 6 19.97 38.62 8.00
CA ASN A 6 20.18 37.87 9.24
C ASN A 6 19.18 36.72 9.37
N LYS A 7 19.63 35.60 9.96
CA LYS A 7 18.87 34.37 10.22
C LYS A 7 17.75 34.65 11.24
N MET A 8 16.53 34.17 10.97
CA MET A 8 15.43 34.19 11.94
C MET A 8 14.93 32.77 12.22
N ASN A 9 15.14 32.31 13.46
CA ASN A 9 14.48 31.18 14.11
C ASN A 9 13.58 31.76 15.22
N VAL A 10 12.26 31.86 15.02
CA VAL A 10 11.21 32.14 16.02
C VAL A 10 9.88 31.71 15.34
N ALA A 11 8.83 31.12 15.95
CA ALA A 11 8.33 31.15 17.32
C ALA A 11 7.20 30.11 17.56
N MET A 12 7.03 29.70 18.83
CA MET A 12 5.77 29.63 19.63
C MET A 12 4.54 28.79 19.16
N VAL A 13 3.68 28.19 20.01
CA VAL A 13 3.50 28.11 21.47
C VAL A 13 2.48 26.99 21.79
N ALA A 14 2.65 26.39 22.97
CA ALA A 14 1.78 25.41 23.60
C ALA A 14 0.46 26.01 24.11
N ALA A 15 -0.63 25.25 24.03
CA ALA A 15 -1.82 25.45 24.87
C ALA A 15 -2.02 24.21 25.74
N ALA A 16 -1.65 24.32 27.00
CA ALA A 16 -2.01 23.40 28.06
C ALA A 16 -3.42 23.77 28.57
N MET A 17 -4.34 22.80 28.59
CA MET A 17 -5.51 22.85 29.46
C MET A 17 -5.42 21.64 30.38
N LEU A 18 -4.98 21.86 31.62
CA LEU A 18 -5.14 20.93 32.72
C LEU A 18 -6.40 21.34 33.48
N PHE A 19 -7.39 20.45 33.52
CA PHE A 19 -8.30 20.38 34.66
C PHE A 19 -8.10 19.03 35.33
N THR A 20 -7.77 19.12 36.61
CA THR A 20 -7.43 18.05 37.53
C THR A 20 -8.65 17.29 38.03
N SER A 21 -8.35 16.12 38.60
CA SER A 21 -9.08 15.36 39.64
C SER A 21 -9.99 14.23 39.18
N GLY A 22 -9.69 13.03 39.70
CA GLY A 22 -10.54 11.85 39.60
C GLY A 22 -9.73 10.55 39.55
N VAL A 23 -9.35 10.02 40.71
CA VAL A 23 -8.95 8.63 40.88
C VAL A 23 -10.15 7.73 40.58
N ALA A 24 -9.96 6.70 39.76
CA ALA A 24 -10.73 5.47 39.86
C ALA A 24 -9.83 4.27 39.48
N LEU A 25 -9.31 3.61 40.51
CA LEU A 25 -9.02 2.18 40.47
C LEU A 25 -10.35 1.45 40.34
N ALA A 26 -10.54 0.70 39.25
CA ALA A 26 -11.52 -0.37 39.19
C ALA A 26 -10.88 -1.55 38.45
N ASN A 27 -10.43 -2.52 39.26
CA ASN A 27 -10.20 -3.89 38.84
C ASN A 27 -11.58 -4.51 38.64
N GLU A 28 -11.93 -4.86 37.39
CA GLU A 28 -13.15 -5.60 37.08
C GLU A 28 -12.76 -6.94 36.45
N THR A 29 -12.46 -7.92 37.31
CA THR A 29 -12.55 -9.33 36.95
C THR A 29 -14.02 -9.72 36.87
N GLY A 30 -14.58 -9.75 35.66
CA GLY A 30 -15.85 -10.40 35.33
C GLY A 30 -15.61 -11.72 34.56
N PRO A 31 -16.49 -12.73 34.68
CA PRO A 31 -16.28 -14.07 34.13
C PRO A 31 -16.47 -14.14 32.61
N ALA A 32 -15.85 -15.18 32.03
CA ALA A 32 -15.64 -15.47 30.61
C ALA A 32 -16.90 -15.64 29.73
N ILE A 33 -16.72 -15.41 28.42
CA ILE A 33 -17.31 -16.25 27.38
C ILE A 33 -16.21 -16.61 26.37
N GLU A 34 -15.72 -17.86 26.42
CA GLU A 34 -15.11 -18.50 25.26
C GLU A 34 -16.20 -18.73 24.22
N MET A 35 -16.26 -17.91 23.17
CA MET A 35 -17.02 -18.23 21.97
C MET A 35 -16.12 -18.99 21.01
N THR A 36 -16.13 -20.31 21.13
CA THR A 36 -15.68 -21.23 20.08
C THR A 36 -16.72 -21.25 18.96
N ALA A 37 -16.81 -20.16 18.21
CA ALA A 37 -17.35 -20.17 16.87
C ALA A 37 -16.14 -19.93 15.95
N GLY A 38 -15.90 -20.83 15.01
CA GLY A 38 -14.95 -20.59 13.93
C GLY A 38 -15.43 -19.41 13.07
N ILE A 39 -15.30 -18.19 13.58
CA ILE A 39 -15.33 -16.98 12.78
C ILE A 39 -13.99 -17.03 12.04
N THR A 40 -14.00 -17.65 10.87
CA THR A 40 -12.96 -17.38 9.87
C THR A 40 -13.08 -15.89 9.59
N LYS A 41 -12.27 -15.07 10.27
CA LYS A 41 -12.12 -13.66 9.95
C LYS A 41 -11.90 -13.59 8.44
N ALA A 42 -12.86 -13.04 7.69
CA ALA A 42 -12.65 -12.81 6.27
C ALA A 42 -11.41 -11.91 6.16
N PRO A 43 -10.47 -12.21 5.27
CA PRO A 43 -9.28 -11.39 5.16
C PRO A 43 -9.71 -9.96 4.83
N ASP A 44 -9.23 -9.01 5.61
CA ASP A 44 -9.46 -7.59 5.31
C ASP A 44 -8.78 -7.28 3.97
N VAL A 45 -9.51 -6.66 3.05
CA VAL A 45 -8.92 -6.21 1.78
C VAL A 45 -8.16 -4.92 2.05
N ILE A 46 -6.86 -4.94 1.82
CA ILE A 46 -5.99 -3.79 2.01
C ILE A 46 -5.48 -3.26 0.66
N ARG A 47 -5.12 -1.97 0.64
CA ARG A 47 -4.57 -1.28 -0.52
C ARG A 47 -3.24 -0.65 -0.17
N LYS A 48 -2.19 -0.96 -0.92
CA LYS A 48 -0.81 -0.51 -0.67
C LYS A 48 -0.19 0.05 -1.94
N GLU A 49 0.23 1.31 -1.87
CA GLU A 49 1.02 1.94 -2.93
C GLU A 49 2.47 1.45 -2.89
N MET A 50 3.03 1.11 -4.05
CA MET A 50 4.42 0.71 -4.19
C MET A 50 5.28 1.92 -4.52
N LYS A 51 6.17 2.28 -3.60
CA LYS A 51 7.23 3.28 -3.85
C LYS A 51 8.39 2.60 -4.54
N VAL A 52 8.59 2.90 -5.82
CA VAL A 52 9.65 2.34 -6.65
C VAL A 52 10.37 3.46 -7.39
N SER A 53 11.66 3.25 -7.67
CA SER A 53 12.43 4.13 -8.56
C SER A 53 11.84 4.14 -9.97
N GLY A 54 12.22 5.10 -10.81
CA GLY A 54 11.73 5.20 -12.19
C GLY A 54 11.98 3.92 -13.01
N TYR A 55 11.00 3.56 -13.84
CA TYR A 55 11.01 2.40 -14.72
C TYR A 55 10.41 2.76 -16.08
N GLN A 56 10.78 2.02 -17.13
CA GLN A 56 10.23 2.20 -18.48
C GLN A 56 9.24 1.10 -18.82
N LEU A 57 9.56 -0.13 -18.41
CA LEU A 57 8.76 -1.33 -18.68
C LEU A 57 8.25 -1.92 -17.36
N VAL A 58 7.04 -2.47 -17.38
CA VAL A 58 6.48 -3.25 -16.27
C VAL A 58 6.28 -4.69 -16.72
N LYS A 59 6.83 -5.62 -15.96
CA LYS A 59 6.64 -7.06 -16.15
C LYS A 59 5.88 -7.62 -14.96
N VAL A 60 4.69 -8.17 -15.22
CA VAL A 60 3.84 -8.79 -14.20
C VAL A 60 3.83 -10.30 -14.41
N ASN A 61 4.17 -11.07 -13.37
CA ASN A 61 4.18 -12.53 -13.42
C ASN A 61 3.44 -13.15 -12.22
N GLY A 62 2.40 -13.93 -12.45
CA GLY A 62 1.67 -14.63 -11.39
C GLY A 62 0.18 -14.68 -11.64
N ASN A 63 -0.62 -14.62 -10.56
CA ASN A 63 -2.08 -14.57 -10.65
C ASN A 63 -2.60 -13.17 -10.29
N PHE A 64 -2.69 -12.31 -11.30
CA PHE A 64 -3.06 -10.91 -11.11
C PHE A 64 -4.26 -10.49 -11.95
N LYS A 65 -5.04 -9.57 -11.41
CA LYS A 65 -5.97 -8.71 -12.15
C LYS A 65 -5.32 -7.34 -12.27
N VAL A 66 -5.02 -6.89 -13.48
CA VAL A 66 -4.38 -5.59 -13.72
C VAL A 66 -5.43 -4.63 -14.27
N TYR A 67 -5.69 -3.55 -13.54
CA TYR A 67 -6.34 -2.35 -14.07
C TYR A 67 -5.25 -1.42 -14.58
N LEU A 68 -5.25 -1.18 -15.88
CA LEU A 68 -4.23 -0.40 -16.57
C LEU A 68 -4.81 0.93 -17.00
N LYS A 69 -4.18 2.02 -16.56
CA LYS A 69 -4.50 3.40 -16.92
C LYS A 69 -3.32 4.06 -17.62
N GLN A 70 -3.58 4.89 -18.62
CA GLN A 70 -2.56 5.76 -19.20
C GLN A 70 -2.53 7.11 -18.48
N GLY A 71 -1.35 7.65 -18.21
CA GLY A 71 -1.19 8.98 -17.63
C GLY A 71 0.26 9.40 -17.47
N ASP A 72 0.50 10.69 -17.21
CA ASP A 72 1.86 11.24 -17.08
C ASP A 72 2.60 10.77 -15.82
N GLU A 73 1.85 10.41 -14.77
CA GLU A 73 2.39 9.86 -13.53
C GLU A 73 2.46 8.33 -13.60
N GLN A 74 3.61 7.77 -13.21
CA GLN A 74 3.79 6.32 -13.07
C GLN A 74 3.45 5.90 -11.65
N LYS A 75 2.42 5.06 -11.51
CA LYS A 75 1.89 4.68 -10.20
C LYS A 75 1.48 3.21 -10.17
N ILE A 76 1.79 2.53 -9.07
CA ILE A 76 1.39 1.14 -8.86
C ILE A 76 0.80 0.97 -7.47
N VAL A 77 -0.40 0.40 -7.43
CA VAL A 77 -1.10 0.11 -6.20
C VAL A 77 -1.53 -1.36 -6.18
N VAL A 78 -1.17 -2.05 -5.12
CA VAL A 78 -1.54 -3.45 -4.89
C VAL A 78 -2.77 -3.46 -3.99
N GLU A 79 -3.77 -4.24 -4.35
CA GLU A 79 -5.00 -4.41 -3.59
C GLU A 79 -5.37 -5.89 -3.51
N GLY A 80 -5.69 -6.34 -2.30
CA GLY A 80 -6.10 -7.70 -2.04
C GLY A 80 -6.12 -8.01 -0.56
N ASP A 81 -6.33 -9.28 -0.24
CA ASP A 81 -6.36 -9.79 1.13
C ASP A 81 -5.09 -9.43 1.91
N GLU A 82 -5.25 -9.04 3.18
CA GLU A 82 -4.16 -8.60 4.07
C GLU A 82 -2.97 -9.56 4.12
N ASN A 83 -3.24 -10.87 4.01
CA ASN A 83 -2.24 -11.92 4.05
C ASN A 83 -1.59 -12.21 2.69
N LEU A 84 -2.14 -11.71 1.58
CA LEU A 84 -1.61 -11.92 0.23
C LEU A 84 -0.82 -10.74 -0.31
N VAL A 85 -1.19 -9.51 0.05
CA VAL A 85 -0.49 -8.31 -0.41
C VAL A 85 1.02 -8.35 -0.07
N PRO A 86 1.48 -8.86 1.09
CA PRO A 86 2.90 -9.04 1.38
C PRO A 86 3.63 -10.06 0.50
N GLU A 87 2.91 -11.01 -0.13
CA GLU A 87 3.49 -12.01 -1.04
C GLU A 87 3.84 -11.43 -2.41
N VAL A 88 3.40 -10.20 -2.70
CA VAL A 88 3.77 -9.49 -3.92
C VAL A 88 5.20 -8.95 -3.78
N LYS A 89 6.11 -9.55 -4.53
CA LYS A 89 7.52 -9.17 -4.59
C LYS A 89 7.81 -8.33 -5.81
N HIS A 90 8.83 -7.48 -5.70
CA HIS A 90 9.26 -6.66 -6.82
C HIS A 90 10.75 -6.36 -6.80
N PHE A 91 11.31 -6.10 -7.98
CA PHE A 91 12.66 -5.57 -8.16
C PHE A 91 12.76 -4.86 -9.52
N ILE A 92 13.76 -4.00 -9.67
CA ILE A 92 14.06 -3.33 -10.93
C ILE A 92 15.37 -3.90 -11.48
N VAL A 93 15.36 -4.28 -12.77
CA VAL A 93 16.55 -4.64 -13.55
C VAL A 93 16.38 -4.10 -14.96
N ASP A 94 17.42 -3.52 -15.55
CA ASP A 94 17.40 -2.97 -16.91
C ASP A 94 16.20 -2.05 -17.20
N ASN A 95 15.92 -1.11 -16.29
CA ASN A 95 14.76 -0.20 -16.32
C ASN A 95 13.39 -0.91 -16.41
N THR A 96 13.34 -2.21 -16.10
CA THR A 96 12.13 -3.02 -16.05
C THR A 96 11.76 -3.29 -14.61
N LEU A 97 10.58 -2.82 -14.21
CA LEU A 97 9.99 -3.18 -12.93
C LEU A 97 9.35 -4.57 -13.05
N ASN A 98 9.92 -5.53 -12.33
CA ASN A 98 9.42 -6.89 -12.25
C ASN A 98 8.54 -7.00 -11.00
N ILE A 99 7.27 -7.35 -11.19
CA ILE A 99 6.29 -7.61 -10.12
C ILE A 99 5.87 -9.06 -10.24
N TYR A 100 5.96 -9.80 -9.14
CA TYR A 100 5.62 -11.22 -9.16
C TYR A 100 5.12 -11.74 -7.82
N THR A 101 4.41 -12.88 -7.89
CA THR A 101 4.05 -13.71 -6.75
C THR A 101 4.61 -15.12 -6.95
N SER A 102 4.76 -15.88 -5.86
CA SER A 102 5.02 -17.32 -5.95
C SER A 102 3.83 -18.07 -6.57
N ASP A 103 4.09 -19.21 -7.22
CA ASP A 103 3.05 -20.10 -7.77
C ASP A 103 2.12 -20.69 -6.70
N GLN A 104 2.51 -20.57 -5.42
CA GLN A 104 1.66 -20.95 -4.27
C GLN A 104 0.50 -19.98 -4.05
N VAL A 105 0.58 -18.74 -4.57
CA VAL A 105 -0.49 -17.74 -4.47
C VAL A 105 -1.61 -18.08 -5.45
N LYS A 106 -2.63 -18.82 -4.99
CA LYS A 106 -3.76 -19.26 -5.82
C LYS A 106 -4.85 -18.21 -5.97
N ARG A 107 -5.03 -17.34 -4.98
CA ARG A 107 -6.01 -16.25 -5.02
C ARG A 107 -5.47 -15.09 -5.86
N ARG A 108 -6.36 -14.43 -6.62
CA ARG A 108 -5.98 -13.36 -7.53
C ARG A 108 -5.82 -12.05 -6.77
N ILE A 109 -4.71 -11.36 -6.99
CA ILE A 109 -4.42 -10.04 -6.43
C ILE A 109 -4.69 -8.96 -7.48
N THR A 110 -5.22 -7.82 -7.07
CA THR A 110 -5.48 -6.68 -7.97
C THR A 110 -4.28 -5.74 -8.00
N LEU A 111 -3.84 -5.37 -9.20
CA LEU A 111 -2.85 -4.32 -9.45
C LEU A 111 -3.52 -3.18 -10.18
N TRP A 112 -3.40 -1.98 -9.64
CA TRP A 112 -3.74 -0.74 -10.32
C TRP A 112 -2.44 -0.14 -10.84
N VAL A 113 -2.30 -0.04 -12.15
CA VAL A 113 -1.06 0.37 -12.81
C VAL A 113 -1.34 1.57 -13.70
N THR A 114 -0.67 2.68 -13.44
CA THR A 114 -0.64 3.85 -14.32
C THR A 114 0.69 3.91 -15.04
N LEU A 115 0.67 3.93 -16.38
CA LEU A 115 1.86 4.05 -17.23
C LEU A 115 1.75 5.25 -18.16
N LYS A 116 2.90 5.83 -18.52
CA LYS A 116 2.99 6.82 -19.60
C LYS A 116 2.62 6.23 -20.95
N ASP A 117 3.09 5.01 -21.20
CA ASP A 117 2.74 4.21 -22.38
C ASP A 117 2.23 2.84 -21.93
N ILE A 118 0.97 2.54 -22.24
CA ILE A 118 0.31 1.28 -21.88
C ILE A 118 0.87 0.06 -22.62
N ASN A 119 1.63 0.27 -23.70
CA ASN A 119 2.29 -0.80 -24.43
C ASN A 119 3.50 -1.35 -23.68
N ASN A 120 4.00 -0.63 -22.67
CA ASN A 120 5.13 -1.03 -21.86
C ASN A 120 4.77 -2.00 -20.72
N LEU A 121 3.74 -2.84 -20.93
CA LEU A 121 3.30 -3.86 -19.99
C LEU A 121 3.46 -5.27 -20.59
N ASN A 122 4.37 -6.06 -20.01
CA ASN A 122 4.51 -7.48 -20.30
C ASN A 122 3.87 -8.31 -19.19
N LYS A 123 3.15 -9.38 -19.58
CA LYS A 123 2.40 -10.23 -18.65
C LYS A 123 2.74 -11.71 -18.85
N PHE A 124 2.86 -12.42 -17.73
CA PHE A 124 3.20 -13.84 -17.69
C PHE A 124 2.32 -14.55 -16.65
N GLY A 125 1.93 -15.79 -16.93
CA GLY A 125 1.03 -16.56 -16.06
C GLY A 125 -0.45 -16.15 -16.22
N ASN A 126 -1.20 -16.25 -15.13
CA ASN A 126 -2.64 -16.01 -15.12
C ASN A 126 -2.96 -14.53 -14.84
N VAL A 127 -2.63 -13.69 -15.82
CA VAL A 127 -2.80 -12.23 -15.73
C VAL A 127 -3.95 -11.76 -16.60
N ARG A 128 -5.00 -11.23 -15.97
CA ARG A 128 -6.11 -10.56 -16.67
C ARG A 128 -5.88 -9.06 -16.66
N VAL A 129 -5.78 -8.45 -17.85
CA VAL A 129 -5.61 -6.99 -18.00
C VAL A 129 -6.94 -6.36 -18.41
N ILE A 130 -7.31 -5.27 -17.76
CA ILE A 130 -8.48 -4.44 -18.05
C ILE A 130 -7.97 -3.03 -18.26
N ARG A 131 -8.27 -2.42 -19.41
CA ARG A 131 -7.95 -1.02 -19.66
C ARG A 131 -9.03 -0.15 -19.02
N GLU A 132 -8.59 0.80 -18.19
CA GLU A 132 -9.44 1.89 -17.69
C GLU A 132 -9.48 2.97 -18.77
N GLN A 133 -10.68 3.45 -19.11
CA GLN A 133 -10.89 4.49 -20.13
C GLN A 133 -10.59 5.88 -19.58
#